data_AF-A0A3B9EMA9-F1
#
_entry.id   AF-A0A3B9EMA9-F1
#
_cell.length_a   1.000
_cell.length_b   1.000
_cell.length_c   1.000
_cell.angle_alpha   90.00
_cell.angle_beta   90.00
_cell.angle_gamma   90.00
#
_symmetry.space_group_name_H-M   'P 1'
#
loop_
_entity.id
_entity.type
_entity.pdbx_description
1 polymer ?
#
loop_
_entity_poly.entity_id
_entity_poly.type
_entity_poly.pdbx_seq_one_letter_code
_entity_poly.pdbx_strand_id
1 'polypeptide(L)'
;KDNPDLIKAFLTSLLEAEAWMKANKEDAITVVAKVAGMKREDLAPIWKDYIYNVVLDQKQLDVLTAHAAWRLESGNHPPGATMPDFVKDVIVPGPLKSIAPDRVTLP
;
A
#
# COMPACT_ATOMS: atom_id res chain seq x y z
N LYS A 1 14.19 6.48 -8.31
CA LYS A 1 14.49 7.67 -9.14
C LYS A 1 15.32 7.30 -10.36
N ASP A 2 16.25 6.35 -10.21
CA ASP A 2 17.30 6.10 -11.20
C ASP A 2 16.90 5.15 -12.34
N ASN A 3 15.70 4.56 -12.27
CA ASN A 3 15.14 3.77 -13.36
C ASN A 3 13.60 3.94 -13.46
N PRO A 4 13.12 5.03 -14.10
CA PRO A 4 11.70 5.34 -14.15
C PRO A 4 10.87 4.29 -14.90
N ASP A 5 11.43 3.65 -15.93
CA ASP A 5 10.72 2.64 -16.70
C ASP A 5 10.55 1.35 -15.92
N LEU A 6 11.56 0.92 -15.16
CA LEU A 6 11.45 -0.21 -14.25
C LEU A 6 10.39 0.05 -13.16
N ILE A 7 10.35 1.27 -12.60
CA ILE A 7 9.35 1.64 -11.59
C ILE A 7 7.94 1.59 -12.18
N LYS A 8 7.74 2.11 -13.40
CA LYS A 8 6.44 2.03 -14.08
C LYS A 8 6.05 0.58 -14.34
N ALA A 9 6.95 -0.24 -14.88
CA ALA A 9 6.68 -1.66 -15.12
C ALA A 9 6.27 -2.38 -13.82
N PHE A 10 6.99 -2.13 -12.73
CA PHE A 10 6.66 -2.69 -11.42
C PHE A 10 5.27 -2.27 -10.92
N LEU A 11 4.94 -0.97 -10.98
CA LEU A 11 3.64 -0.47 -10.55
C LEU A 11 2.50 -0.99 -11.45
N THR A 12 2.73 -1.12 -12.75
CA THR A 12 1.79 -1.77 -13.68
C THR A 12 1.54 -3.21 -13.26
N SER A 13 2.60 -3.99 -12.96
CA SER A 13 2.43 -5.37 -12.48
C SER A 13 1.66 -5.44 -11.15
N LEU A 14 1.80 -4.46 -10.26
CA LEU A 14 0.98 -4.40 -9.03
C LEU A 14 -0.49 -4.13 -9.33
N LEU A 15 -0.80 -3.26 -10.30
CA LEU A 15 -2.18 -3.00 -10.74
C LEU A 15 -2.80 -4.22 -11.41
N GLU A 16 -2.04 -4.94 -12.23
CA GLU A 16 -2.45 -6.20 -12.84
C GLU A 16 -2.70 -7.28 -11.78
N ALA A 17 -1.83 -7.38 -10.77
CA ALA A 17 -2.00 -8.29 -9.65
C ALA A 17 -3.27 -7.95 -8.84
N GLU A 18 -3.52 -6.67 -8.55
CA GLU A 18 -4.77 -6.22 -7.91
C GLU A 18 -6.00 -6.69 -8.71
N ALA A 19 -6.01 -6.45 -10.03
CA ALA A 19 -7.11 -6.84 -10.90
C ALA A 19 -7.30 -8.36 -10.93
N TRP A 20 -6.21 -9.12 -11.05
CA TRP A 20 -6.22 -10.57 -11.02
C TRP A 20 -6.76 -11.10 -9.68
N MET A 21 -6.32 -10.55 -8.55
CA MET A 21 -6.79 -10.97 -7.23
C MET A 21 -8.30 -10.77 -7.06
N LYS A 22 -8.83 -9.66 -7.58
CA LYS A 22 -10.27 -9.36 -7.53
C LYS A 22 -11.08 -10.30 -8.43
N ALA A 23 -10.55 -10.65 -9.60
CA ALA A 23 -11.19 -11.57 -10.53
C ALA A 23 -11.08 -13.04 -10.09
N ASN A 24 -10.06 -13.40 -9.32
CA ASN A 24 -9.72 -14.79 -8.96
C ASN A 24 -9.64 -14.94 -7.43
N LYS A 25 -10.71 -14.54 -6.73
CA LYS A 25 -10.74 -14.45 -5.26
C LYS A 25 -10.23 -15.72 -4.55
N GLU A 26 -10.71 -16.90 -4.93
CA GLU A 26 -10.37 -18.15 -4.24
C GLU A 26 -8.91 -18.56 -4.43
N ASP A 27 -8.33 -18.26 -5.60
CA ASP A 27 -6.92 -18.46 -5.89
C ASP A 27 -6.06 -17.42 -5.16
N ALA A 28 -6.52 -16.16 -5.13
CA ALA A 28 -5.87 -15.08 -4.40
C ALA A 28 -5.78 -15.39 -2.89
N ILE A 29 -6.87 -15.88 -2.27
CA ILE A 29 -6.87 -16.36 -0.89
C ILE A 29 -5.80 -17.44 -0.70
N THR A 30 -5.75 -18.41 -1.60
CA THR A 30 -4.79 -19.53 -1.52
C THR A 30 -3.35 -19.05 -1.61
N VAL A 31 -3.04 -18.15 -2.55
CA VAL A 31 -1.71 -17.56 -2.71
C VAL A 31 -1.31 -16.74 -1.48
N VAL A 32 -2.19 -15.84 -1.03
CA VAL A 32 -1.90 -14.98 0.13
C VAL A 32 -1.76 -15.81 1.41
N ALA A 33 -2.60 -16.81 1.64
CA ALA A 33 -2.50 -17.72 2.77
C ALA A 33 -1.12 -18.41 2.81
N LYS A 34 -0.70 -18.97 1.66
CA LYS A 34 0.61 -19.61 1.51
C LYS A 34 1.76 -18.64 1.83
N VAL A 35 1.73 -17.44 1.27
CA VAL A 35 2.80 -16.44 1.44
C VAL A 35 2.84 -15.89 2.87
N ALA A 36 1.69 -15.67 3.48
CA ALA A 36 1.56 -15.17 4.85
C ALA A 36 1.82 -16.26 5.91
N GLY A 37 1.99 -17.53 5.51
CA GLY A 37 2.13 -18.65 6.44
C GLY A 37 0.86 -18.94 7.26
N MET A 38 -0.31 -18.58 6.74
CA MET A 38 -1.60 -18.79 7.37
C MET A 38 -2.36 -19.94 6.70
N LYS A 39 -3.16 -20.67 7.47
CA LYS A 39 -4.08 -21.65 6.90
C LYS A 39 -5.13 -20.95 6.06
N ARG A 40 -5.45 -21.51 4.90
CA ARG A 40 -6.46 -20.94 3.99
C ARG A 40 -7.81 -20.82 4.69
N GLU A 41 -8.13 -21.79 5.55
CA GLU A 41 -9.37 -21.88 6.33
C GLU A 41 -9.48 -20.76 7.36
N ASP A 42 -8.35 -20.22 7.82
CA ASP A 42 -8.31 -19.08 8.75
C ASP A 42 -8.42 -17.75 8.00
N LEU A 43 -7.84 -17.64 6.79
CA LEU A 43 -7.86 -16.42 5.98
C LEU A 43 -9.21 -16.20 5.26
N ALA A 44 -9.80 -17.26 4.71
CA ALA A 44 -10.99 -17.14 3.87
C ALA A 44 -12.18 -16.43 4.57
N PRO A 45 -12.50 -16.68 5.85
CA PRO A 45 -13.59 -16.01 6.55
C PRO A 45 -13.40 -14.49 6.69
N ILE A 46 -12.14 -14.06 6.87
CA ILE A 46 -11.78 -12.66 7.09
C ILE A 46 -11.30 -11.95 5.82
N TRP A 47 -11.31 -12.61 4.66
CA TRP A 47 -10.80 -12.04 3.41
C TRP A 47 -11.43 -10.69 3.06
N LYS A 48 -12.74 -10.55 3.33
CA LYS A 48 -13.51 -9.31 3.06
C LYS A 48 -13.07 -8.13 3.93
N ASP A 49 -12.35 -8.39 5.03
CA ASP A 49 -11.88 -7.35 5.94
C ASP A 49 -10.59 -6.69 5.41
N TYR A 50 -9.97 -7.29 4.38
CA TYR A 50 -8.81 -6.74 3.68
C TYR A 50 -9.21 -6.02 2.40
N ILE A 51 -8.59 -4.85 2.18
CA ILE A 51 -8.76 -4.05 0.96
C ILE A 51 -7.44 -4.08 0.19
N TYR A 52 -7.38 -4.89 -0.87
CA TYR A 52 -6.24 -4.94 -1.78
C TYR A 52 -6.41 -3.89 -2.88
N ASN A 53 -5.79 -2.72 -2.69
CA ASN A 53 -5.79 -1.60 -3.63
C ASN A 53 -4.40 -0.94 -3.71
N VAL A 54 -3.92 -0.71 -4.93
CA VAL A 54 -2.76 0.11 -5.26
C VAL A 54 -3.28 1.53 -5.51
N VAL A 55 -3.23 2.36 -4.47
CA VAL A 55 -3.66 3.76 -4.49
C VAL A 55 -2.68 4.62 -3.72
N LEU A 56 -2.77 5.94 -3.92
CA LEU A 56 -2.20 6.99 -3.09
C LEU A 56 -3.34 7.96 -2.78
N ASP A 57 -4.02 7.74 -1.66
CA ASP A 57 -5.24 8.46 -1.28
C ASP A 57 -5.15 9.07 0.13
N GLN A 58 -6.18 9.85 0.50
CA GLN A 58 -6.25 10.49 1.81
C GLN A 58 -6.20 9.46 2.95
N LYS A 59 -6.82 8.28 2.79
CA LYS A 59 -6.82 7.24 3.82
C LYS A 59 -5.40 6.76 4.13
N GLN A 60 -4.54 6.60 3.13
CA GLN A 60 -3.14 6.27 3.35
C GLN A 60 -2.39 7.37 4.09
N LEU A 61 -2.61 8.63 3.72
CA LEU A 61 -2.00 9.77 4.39
C LEU A 61 -2.44 9.85 5.86
N ASP A 62 -3.72 9.63 6.14
CA ASP A 62 -4.28 9.61 7.50
C ASP A 62 -3.63 8.50 8.34
N VAL A 63 -3.50 7.30 7.78
CA VAL A 63 -2.86 6.16 8.46
C VAL A 63 -1.37 6.42 8.74
N LEU A 64 -0.63 6.96 7.77
CA LEU A 64 0.79 7.32 7.95
C LEU A 64 0.95 8.38 9.05
N THR A 65 0.10 9.40 9.02
CA THR A 65 0.10 10.49 10.01
C THR A 65 -0.23 9.97 11.41
N ALA A 66 -1.30 9.18 11.54
CA ALA A 66 -1.70 8.60 12.82
C ALA A 66 -0.62 7.67 13.39
N HIS A 67 0.01 6.85 12.54
CA HIS A 67 1.08 5.95 12.97
C HIS A 67 2.33 6.74 13.40
N ALA A 68 2.70 7.80 12.67
CA ALA A 68 3.81 8.66 13.04
C ALA A 68 3.54 9.41 14.36
N ALA A 69 2.33 9.92 14.56
CA ALA A 69 1.92 10.56 15.81
C ALA A 69 2.06 9.60 16.99
N TRP A 70 1.50 8.38 16.87
CA TRP A 70 1.64 7.35 17.89
C TRP A 70 3.10 7.01 18.19
N ARG A 71 3.97 6.90 17.17
CA ARG A 71 5.41 6.64 17.40
C ARG A 71 6.09 7.76 18.16
N LEU A 72 5.77 9.02 17.85
CA LEU A 72 6.29 10.18 18.58
C LEU A 72 5.80 10.21 20.03
N GLU A 73 4.50 10.02 20.25
CA GLU A 73 3.89 10.05 21.59
C GLU A 73 4.37 8.91 22.49
N SER A 74 4.52 7.71 21.95
CA SER A 74 4.99 6.53 22.69
C SER A 74 6.50 6.51 22.93
N GLY A 75 7.26 7.41 22.32
CA GLY A 75 8.72 7.36 22.31
C GLY A 75 9.30 6.22 21.45
N ASN A 76 8.48 5.51 20.69
CA ASN A 76 8.90 4.44 19.77
C ASN A 76 9.42 5.03 18.44
N HIS A 77 10.34 5.97 18.52
CA HIS A 77 10.94 6.66 17.39
C HIS A 77 12.45 6.85 17.63
N PRO A 78 13.27 6.99 16.57
CA PRO A 78 14.69 7.29 16.75
C PRO A 78 14.89 8.68 17.37
N PRO A 79 16.01 8.92 18.07
CA PRO A 79 16.31 10.23 18.65
C PRO A 79 16.23 11.36 17.62
N GLY A 80 15.57 12.46 17.99
CA GLY A 80 15.44 13.64 17.12
C GLY A 80 14.40 13.52 16.00
N ALA A 81 13.62 12.43 15.94
CA ALA A 81 12.53 12.33 14.96
C ALA A 81 11.45 13.39 15.20
N THR A 82 10.89 13.91 14.11
CA THR A 82 9.75 14.84 14.09
C THR A 82 8.68 14.32 13.14
N MET A 83 7.49 14.93 13.16
CA MET A 83 6.43 14.59 12.20
C MET A 83 6.91 14.86 10.76
N PRO A 84 6.89 13.87 9.84
CA PRO A 84 7.22 14.09 8.45
C PRO A 84 6.11 14.85 7.70
N ASP A 85 6.48 15.66 6.72
CA ASP A 85 5.54 16.07 5.66
C ASP A 85 5.49 14.95 4.61
N PHE A 86 4.56 14.01 4.78
CA PHE A 86 4.49 12.82 3.92
C PHE A 86 4.26 13.15 2.45
N VAL A 87 3.49 14.20 2.15
CA VAL A 87 3.17 14.58 0.77
C VAL A 87 4.38 15.20 0.10
N LYS A 88 5.09 16.09 0.79
CA LYS A 88 6.22 16.81 0.21
C LYS A 88 7.50 16.00 0.17
N ASP A 89 7.79 15.24 1.24
CA ASP A 89 9.13 14.71 1.47
C ASP A 89 9.25 13.19 1.29
N VAL A 90 8.13 12.45 1.38
CA VAL A 90 8.16 10.98 1.45
C VAL A 90 7.52 10.33 0.24
N ILE A 91 6.30 10.74 -0.12
CA ILE A 91 5.52 10.10 -1.17
C ILE A 91 5.97 10.63 -2.53
N VAL A 92 6.22 9.72 -3.47
CA VAL A 92 6.57 10.05 -4.86
C VAL A 92 5.39 9.65 -5.76
N PRO A 93 4.39 10.54 -5.98
CA PRO A 93 3.16 10.18 -6.68
C PRO A 93 3.32 10.02 -8.20
N GLY A 94 4.35 10.67 -8.78
CA GLY A 94 4.53 10.80 -10.23
C GLY A 94 4.45 9.48 -11.01
N PRO A 95 5.20 8.42 -10.62
CA PRO A 95 5.18 7.16 -11.35
C PRO A 95 3.80 6.51 -11.42
N LEU A 96 3.09 6.36 -10.28
CA LEU A 96 1.74 5.79 -10.27
C LEU A 96 0.75 6.68 -11.02
N LYS A 97 0.83 8.01 -10.81
CA LYS A 97 -0.03 8.98 -11.49
C LYS A 97 0.13 8.93 -13.02
N SER A 98 1.32 8.61 -13.51
CA SER A 98 1.60 8.52 -14.96
C SER A 98 0.96 7.32 -15.66
N ILE A 99 0.63 6.25 -14.93
CA ILE A 99 0.04 5.02 -15.49
C ILE A 99 -1.41 4.79 -15.03
N ALA A 100 -1.81 5.36 -13.90
CA ALA A 100 -3.13 5.21 -13.31
C ALA A 100 -3.51 6.48 -12.52
N PRO A 101 -3.83 7.60 -13.19
CA PRO A 101 -4.04 8.89 -12.54
C PRO A 101 -5.17 8.88 -11.51
N ASP A 102 -6.25 8.15 -11.77
CA ASP A 102 -7.41 8.03 -10.86
C ASP A 102 -7.06 7.32 -9.53
N ARG A 103 -5.88 6.69 -9.45
CA ARG A 103 -5.38 6.03 -8.23
C ARG A 103 -4.60 6.97 -7.33
N VAL A 104 -4.40 8.23 -7.72
CA VAL A 104 -3.64 9.23 -6.95
C VAL A 104 -4.53 10.43 -6.66
N THR A 105 -5.02 10.50 -5.42
CA THR A 105 -5.95 11.54 -4.93
C THR A 105 -5.41 12.32 -3.72
N LEU A 106 -4.11 12.17 -3.44
CA LEU A 106 -3.41 13.01 -2.47
C LEU A 106 -3.53 14.52 -2.82
N PRO A 107 -3.59 15.40 -1.82
CA PRO A 107 -3.65 16.86 -2.01
C PRO A 107 -2.40 17.46 -2.66
#